data_AF-S6ABP8-F1
#
_entry.id   AF-S6ABP8-F1
#
_cell.length_a   1.000
_cell.length_b   1.000
_cell.length_c   1.000
_cell.angle_alpha   90.00
_cell.angle_beta   90.00
_cell.angle_gamma   90.00
#
_symmetry.space_group_name_H-M   'P 1'
#
loop_
_entity.id
_entity.type
_entity.pdbx_description
1 polymer ?
#
loop_
_entity_poly.entity_id
_entity_poly.type
_entity_poly.pdbx_seq_one_letter_code
_entity_poly.pdbx_strand_id
1 'polypeptide(L)'
;MGLFRILKSIVNTEVMGEEVVSTIEKMYAMSKRTSPSAEEHEILAEICINRMRARSGKQRSEEMEFAALSQSAAFTSLPSPINARALGLYILSQERPDIINQHPKFSAEFHRLMAGAFDPNM
;
A
#
# COMPACT_ATOMS: atom_id res chain seq x y z
N MET A 1 23.38 -24.44 13.62
CA MET A 1 23.25 -22.96 13.65
C MET A 1 22.72 -22.35 12.33
N GLY A 2 21.97 -23.07 11.48
CA GLY A 2 21.48 -22.53 10.18
C GLY A 2 19.98 -22.19 10.16
N LEU A 3 19.14 -23.07 10.69
CA LEU A 3 17.68 -22.99 10.57
C LEU A 3 17.06 -21.78 11.30
N PHE A 4 17.53 -21.48 12.52
CA PHE A 4 17.05 -20.34 13.31
C PHE A 4 17.31 -18.98 12.63
N ARG A 5 18.40 -18.84 11.87
CA ARG A 5 18.72 -17.58 11.18
C ARG A 5 17.83 -17.36 9.96
N ILE A 6 17.49 -18.43 9.25
CA ILE A 6 16.57 -18.40 8.09
C ILE A 6 15.16 -18.02 8.56
N LEU A 7 14.65 -18.68 9.61
CA LEU A 7 13.33 -18.38 10.17
C LEU A 7 13.25 -16.92 10.67
N LYS A 8 14.27 -16.44 11.38
CA LYS A 8 14.34 -15.04 11.81
C LYS A 8 14.33 -14.06 10.63
N SER A 9 15.02 -14.41 9.54
CA SER A 9 15.04 -13.57 8.33
C SER A 9 13.66 -13.48 7.67
N ILE A 10 12.94 -14.60 7.58
CA ILE A 10 11.60 -14.66 6.98
C ILE A 10 10.59 -13.85 7.80
N VAL A 11 10.61 -14.00 9.13
CA VAL A 11 9.73 -13.21 10.02
C VAL A 11 10.05 -11.71 9.91
N ASN A 12 11.34 -11.34 9.81
CA ASN A 12 11.72 -9.95 9.62
C ASN A 12 11.20 -9.37 8.28
N THR A 13 11.21 -10.14 7.20
CA THR A 13 10.69 -9.67 5.91
C THR A 13 9.16 -9.56 5.92
N GLU A 14 8.48 -10.43 6.66
CA GLU A 14 7.03 -10.35 6.87
C GLU A 14 6.63 -9.08 7.62
N VAL A 15 7.30 -8.80 8.75
CA VAL A 15 7.06 -7.61 9.58
C VAL A 15 7.31 -6.34 8.77
N MET A 16 8.40 -6.30 8.01
CA MET A 16 8.69 -5.17 7.12
C MET A 16 7.60 -4.97 6.05
N GLY A 17 7.02 -6.05 5.53
CA GLY A 17 5.87 -5.98 4.63
C GLY A 17 4.66 -5.31 5.29
N GLU A 18 4.32 -5.73 6.51
CA GLU A 18 3.24 -5.11 7.29
C GLU A 18 3.53 -3.65 7.64
N GLU A 19 4.77 -3.31 7.95
CA GLU A 19 5.18 -1.92 8.24
C GLU A 19 4.97 -1.00 7.03
N VAL A 20 5.29 -1.46 5.82
CA VAL A 20 5.03 -0.70 4.58
C VAL A 20 3.53 -0.45 4.44
N VAL A 21 2.70 -1.49 4.54
CA VAL A 21 1.24 -1.34 4.39
C VAL A 21 0.67 -0.43 5.49
N SER A 22 1.05 -0.66 6.75
CA SER A 22 0.61 0.15 7.90
C SER A 22 1.01 1.62 7.77
N THR A 23 2.15 1.91 7.17
CA THR A 23 2.57 3.30 6.92
C THR A 23 1.62 4.01 5.97
N ILE A 24 1.17 3.32 4.91
CA ILE A 24 0.20 3.88 3.95
C ILE A 24 -1.16 4.14 4.62
N GLU A 25 -1.64 3.19 5.43
CA GLU A 25 -2.89 3.37 6.20
C GLU A 25 -2.81 4.57 7.15
N LYS A 26 -1.68 4.73 7.85
CA LYS A 26 -1.45 5.88 8.74
C LYS A 26 -1.40 7.20 7.97
N MET A 27 -0.73 7.23 6.82
CA MET A 27 -0.70 8.42 5.95
C MET A 27 -2.12 8.79 5.52
N TYR A 28 -2.90 7.83 5.06
CA TYR A 28 -4.30 8.05 4.66
C TYR A 28 -5.15 8.57 5.81
N ALA A 29 -5.10 7.91 6.98
CA ALA A 29 -5.86 8.32 8.16
C ALA A 29 -5.46 9.73 8.63
N MET A 30 -4.17 10.07 8.57
CA MET A 30 -3.67 11.40 8.89
C MET A 30 -4.19 12.44 7.88
N SER A 31 -4.12 12.16 6.58
CA SER A 31 -4.64 13.06 5.54
C SER A 31 -6.14 13.32 5.68
N LYS A 32 -6.95 12.30 5.97
CA LYS A 32 -8.39 12.48 6.24
C LYS A 32 -8.65 13.35 7.47
N ARG A 33 -7.79 13.26 8.51
CA ARG A 33 -7.90 14.08 9.72
C ARG A 33 -7.50 15.53 9.48
N THR A 34 -6.43 15.77 8.72
CA THR A 34 -5.91 17.12 8.46
C THR A 34 -6.69 17.85 7.37
N SER A 35 -7.29 17.11 6.44
CA SER A 35 -8.04 17.65 5.30
C SER A 35 -9.39 16.92 5.16
N PRO A 36 -10.37 17.19 6.04
CA PRO A 36 -11.65 16.47 6.03
C PRO A 36 -12.46 16.64 4.74
N SER A 37 -12.26 17.76 4.03
CA SER A 37 -12.91 18.06 2.75
C SER A 37 -12.22 17.43 1.54
N ALA A 38 -11.05 16.81 1.72
CA ALA A 38 -10.35 16.16 0.62
C ALA A 38 -11.05 14.86 0.23
N GLU A 39 -11.21 14.68 -1.06
CA GLU A 39 -11.83 13.48 -1.62
C GLU A 39 -10.86 12.29 -1.53
N GLU A 40 -11.39 11.06 -1.46
CA GLU A 40 -10.55 9.88 -1.24
C GLU A 40 -9.53 9.68 -2.37
N HIS A 41 -9.93 9.98 -3.61
CA HIS A 41 -9.05 9.86 -4.77
C HIS A 41 -7.88 10.85 -4.72
N GLU A 42 -8.08 12.06 -4.20
CA GLU A 42 -7.03 13.06 -4.03
C GLU A 42 -5.99 12.57 -3.01
N ILE A 43 -6.47 12.03 -1.88
CA ILE A 43 -5.61 11.52 -0.81
C ILE A 43 -4.79 10.32 -1.30
N LEU A 44 -5.42 9.35 -1.96
CA LEU A 44 -4.75 8.16 -2.47
C LEU A 44 -3.72 8.51 -3.55
N ALA A 45 -4.07 9.43 -4.47
CA ALA A 45 -3.14 9.90 -5.50
C ALA A 45 -1.93 10.62 -4.89
N GLU A 46 -2.14 11.50 -3.91
CA GLU A 46 -1.05 12.20 -3.22
C GLU A 46 -0.11 11.23 -2.49
N ILE A 47 -0.65 10.18 -1.86
CA ILE A 47 0.16 9.13 -1.24
C ILE A 47 0.98 8.39 -2.31
N CYS A 48 0.38 8.01 -3.43
CA CYS A 48 1.08 7.41 -4.58
C CYS A 48 2.24 8.28 -5.07
N ILE A 49 2.00 9.59 -5.30
CA ILE A 49 3.02 10.54 -5.73
C ILE A 49 4.18 10.53 -4.73
N ASN A 50 3.89 10.63 -3.43
CA ASN A 50 4.92 10.66 -2.41
C ASN A 50 5.76 9.37 -2.36
N ARG A 51 5.15 8.20 -2.60
CA ARG A 51 5.90 6.93 -2.73
C ARG A 51 6.74 6.87 -4.00
N MET A 52 6.20 7.31 -5.14
CA MET A 52 6.95 7.38 -6.40
C MET A 52 8.17 8.30 -6.29
N ARG A 53 8.04 9.44 -5.60
CA ARG A 53 9.15 10.35 -5.29
C ARG A 53 10.19 9.68 -4.40
N ALA A 54 9.76 9.08 -3.30
CA ALA A 54 10.66 8.40 -2.37
C ALA A 54 11.47 7.29 -3.04
N ARG A 55 10.83 6.51 -3.94
CA ARG A 55 11.49 5.43 -4.70
C ARG A 55 12.44 5.94 -5.78
N SER A 56 12.05 6.97 -6.52
CA SER A 56 12.81 7.45 -7.69
C SER A 56 13.88 8.50 -7.36
N GLY A 57 13.77 9.18 -6.21
CA GLY A 57 14.56 10.35 -5.88
C GLY A 57 14.26 11.57 -6.75
N LYS A 58 13.24 11.50 -7.62
CA LYS A 58 12.89 12.56 -8.56
C LYS A 58 11.92 13.57 -7.93
N GLN A 59 11.96 14.79 -8.47
CA GLN A 59 10.96 15.80 -8.18
C GLN A 59 9.60 15.40 -8.78
N ARG A 60 8.53 15.99 -8.23
CA ARG A 60 7.17 15.82 -8.72
C ARG A 60 7.09 16.37 -10.15
N SER A 61 6.55 15.59 -11.08
CA SER A 61 6.33 15.97 -12.48
C SER A 61 4.91 15.61 -12.89
N GLU A 62 4.43 16.20 -13.98
CA GLU A 62 3.08 15.95 -14.52
C GLU A 62 2.89 14.46 -14.88
N GLU A 63 3.92 13.80 -15.41
CA GLU A 63 3.86 12.36 -15.72
C GLU A 63 3.71 11.52 -14.45
N MET A 64 4.34 11.95 -13.34
CA MET A 64 4.20 11.26 -12.06
C MET A 64 2.80 11.45 -11.48
N GLU A 65 2.22 12.65 -11.61
CA GLU A 65 0.84 12.91 -11.18
C GLU A 65 -0.15 12.07 -11.98
N PHE A 66 -0.02 12.05 -13.31
CA PHE A 66 -0.87 11.26 -14.18
C PHE A 66 -0.76 9.75 -13.85
N ALA A 67 0.46 9.25 -13.68
CA ALA A 67 0.69 7.86 -13.30
C ALA A 67 0.12 7.52 -11.92
N ALA A 68 0.25 8.41 -10.94
CA ALA A 68 -0.27 8.20 -9.60
C ALA A 68 -1.80 8.21 -9.56
N LEU A 69 -2.44 9.13 -10.28
CA LEU A 69 -3.90 9.17 -10.46
C LEU A 69 -4.39 7.87 -11.09
N SER A 70 -3.77 7.44 -12.20
CA SER A 70 -4.12 6.20 -12.89
C SER A 70 -3.97 4.97 -11.99
N GLN A 71 -2.85 4.86 -11.26
CA GLN A 71 -2.60 3.72 -10.36
C GLN A 71 -3.51 3.71 -9.14
N SER A 72 -3.85 4.86 -8.58
CA SER A 72 -4.69 4.96 -7.38
C SER A 72 -6.18 4.86 -7.68
N ALA A 73 -6.61 5.16 -8.91
CA ALA A 73 -8.02 5.16 -9.31
C ALA A 73 -8.73 3.82 -9.05
N ALA A 74 -8.02 2.70 -9.17
CA ALA A 74 -8.61 1.38 -8.92
C ALA A 74 -9.04 1.17 -7.45
N PHE A 75 -8.46 1.92 -6.51
CA PHE A 75 -8.70 1.74 -5.07
C PHE A 75 -9.78 2.68 -4.53
N THR A 76 -10.21 3.68 -5.29
CA THR A 76 -11.21 4.68 -4.86
C THR A 76 -12.62 4.10 -4.76
N SER A 77 -12.86 2.96 -5.40
CA SER A 77 -14.12 2.21 -5.33
C SER A 77 -14.24 1.38 -4.04
N LEU A 78 -13.15 1.22 -3.29
CA LEU A 78 -13.15 0.54 -2.01
C LEU A 78 -13.52 1.52 -0.89
N PRO A 79 -14.33 1.13 0.10
CA PRO A 79 -14.65 1.98 1.22
C PRO A 79 -13.40 2.20 2.08
N SER A 80 -13.32 3.36 2.73
CA SER A 80 -12.33 3.60 3.77
C SER A 80 -12.54 2.68 4.98
N PRO A 81 -11.48 2.14 5.61
CA PRO A 81 -10.04 2.31 5.31
C PRO A 81 -9.46 1.26 4.35
N ILE A 82 -10.30 0.41 3.76
CA ILE A 82 -9.87 -0.73 2.93
C ILE A 82 -9.16 -0.25 1.66
N ASN A 83 -9.57 0.88 1.10
CA ASN A 83 -8.87 1.55 0.00
C ASN A 83 -7.37 1.78 0.30
N ALA A 84 -7.01 2.21 1.51
CA ALA A 84 -5.64 2.48 1.92
C ALA A 84 -4.84 1.18 2.11
N ARG A 85 -5.45 0.14 2.69
CA ARG A 85 -4.83 -1.19 2.81
C ARG A 85 -4.52 -1.78 1.43
N ALA A 86 -5.49 -1.73 0.50
CA ALA A 86 -5.31 -2.21 -0.86
C ALA A 86 -4.20 -1.46 -1.60
N LEU A 87 -4.18 -0.12 -1.47
CA LEU A 87 -3.11 0.70 -2.02
C LEU A 87 -1.74 0.34 -1.41
N GLY A 88 -1.67 0.10 -0.09
CA GLY A 88 -0.44 -0.30 0.58
C GLY A 88 0.12 -1.64 0.09
N LEU A 89 -0.75 -2.62 -0.13
CA LEU A 89 -0.38 -3.93 -0.71
C LEU A 89 0.09 -3.80 -2.16
N TYR A 90 -0.56 -2.94 -2.94
CA TYR A 90 -0.10 -2.61 -4.28
C TYR A 90 1.31 -1.98 -4.25
N ILE A 91 1.53 -0.96 -3.41
CA ILE A 91 2.84 -0.32 -3.24
C ILE A 91 3.90 -1.33 -2.79
N LEU A 92 3.57 -2.24 -1.87
CA LEU A 92 4.47 -3.30 -1.44
C LEU A 92 4.92 -4.17 -2.62
N SER A 93 4.00 -4.52 -3.53
CA SER A 93 4.35 -5.28 -4.75
C SER A 93 5.29 -4.53 -5.70
N GLN A 94 5.19 -3.19 -5.73
CA GLN A 94 5.98 -2.33 -6.60
C GLN A 94 7.36 -2.00 -6.01
N GLU A 95 7.49 -1.99 -4.69
CA GLU A 95 8.72 -1.61 -3.99
C GLU A 95 9.53 -2.84 -3.55
N ARG A 96 8.87 -3.93 -3.15
CA ARG A 96 9.48 -5.12 -2.55
C ARG A 96 8.87 -6.42 -3.07
N PRO A 97 9.03 -6.73 -4.37
CA PRO A 97 8.53 -7.97 -4.96
C PRO A 97 9.13 -9.23 -4.30
N ASP A 98 10.32 -9.11 -3.70
CA ASP A 98 10.94 -10.18 -2.92
C ASP A 98 10.11 -10.58 -1.69
N ILE A 99 9.48 -9.63 -1.01
CA ILE A 99 8.60 -9.88 0.14
C ILE A 99 7.32 -10.58 -0.33
N ILE A 100 6.71 -10.10 -1.41
CA ILE A 100 5.50 -10.71 -2.00
C ILE A 100 5.74 -12.17 -2.38
N ASN A 101 6.87 -12.47 -3.01
CA ASN A 101 7.22 -13.82 -3.43
C ASN A 101 7.49 -14.75 -2.23
N GLN A 102 8.03 -14.22 -1.13
CA GLN A 102 8.28 -14.98 0.10
C GLN A 102 7.01 -15.16 0.94
N HIS A 103 6.08 -14.21 0.87
CA HIS A 103 4.88 -14.14 1.72
C HIS A 103 3.62 -13.98 0.87
N PRO A 104 3.10 -15.07 0.26
CA PRO A 104 1.94 -15.02 -0.62
C PRO A 104 0.66 -14.48 0.03
N LYS A 105 0.61 -14.43 1.37
CA LYS A 105 -0.51 -13.84 2.13
C LYS A 105 -0.83 -12.42 1.70
N PHE A 106 0.18 -11.62 1.33
CA PHE A 106 -0.02 -10.23 0.91
C PHE A 106 -0.74 -10.15 -0.43
N SER A 107 -0.37 -11.00 -1.40
CA SER A 107 -1.09 -11.10 -2.67
C SER A 107 -2.49 -11.68 -2.50
N ALA A 108 -2.65 -12.68 -1.62
CA ALA A 108 -3.96 -13.25 -1.32
C ALA A 108 -4.89 -12.20 -0.69
N GLU A 109 -4.38 -11.41 0.25
CA GLU A 109 -5.11 -10.30 0.84
C GLU A 109 -5.50 -9.26 -0.22
N PHE A 110 -4.55 -8.84 -1.06
CA PHE A 110 -4.80 -7.87 -2.12
C PHE A 110 -5.93 -8.34 -3.06
N HIS A 111 -5.86 -9.58 -3.53
CA HIS A 111 -6.90 -10.13 -4.40
C HIS A 111 -8.26 -10.23 -3.69
N ARG A 112 -8.28 -10.60 -2.41
CA ARG A 112 -9.51 -10.66 -1.62
C ARG A 112 -10.18 -9.29 -1.52
N LEU A 113 -9.40 -8.24 -1.22
CA LEU A 113 -9.91 -6.87 -1.11
C LEU A 113 -10.42 -6.37 -2.47
N MET A 114 -9.65 -6.58 -3.54
CA MET A 114 -10.02 -6.13 -4.89
C MET A 114 -11.19 -6.91 -5.50
N ALA A 115 -11.40 -8.17 -5.09
CA ALA A 115 -12.55 -8.96 -5.51
C ALA A 115 -13.87 -8.54 -4.84
N GLY A 116 -13.84 -7.57 -3.90
CA GLY A 116 -15.02 -7.16 -3.14
C GLY A 116 -15.49 -8.23 -2.16
N ALA A 117 -14.64 -9.21 -1.80
CA ALA A 117 -14.93 -10.18 -0.76
C ALA A 117 -14.77 -9.48 0.61
N PHE A 118 -15.79 -8.69 0.98
CA PHE A 118 -15.90 -8.12 2.32
C PHE A 118 -16.19 -9.23 3.32
N ASP A 119 -15.26 -9.43 4.26
CA ASP A 119 -15.56 -10.13 5.51
C ASP A 119 -16.20 -9.09 6.45
N PRO A 120 -17.47 -9.23 6.84
CA PRO A 120 -18.15 -8.26 7.71
C PRO A 120 -17.63 -8.23 9.16
N ASN A 121 -16.58 -9.00 9.49
CA ASN A 121 -16.03 -9.12 10.86
C ASN A 121 -14.64 -8.49 11.07
N MET A 122 -14.15 -7.63 10.15
CA MET A 122 -12.91 -6.84 10.35
C MET A 122 -13.20 -5.43 10.85
#